data_AF-A0A8E2EYU1-F1
#
_entry.id   AF-A0A8E2EYU1-F1
#
_cell.length_a   1.000
_cell.length_b   1.000
_cell.length_c   1.000
_cell.angle_alpha   90.00
_cell.angle_beta   90.00
_cell.angle_gamma   90.00
#
_symmetry.space_group_name_H-M   'P 1'
#
loop_
_entity.id
_entity.type
_entity.pdbx_description
1 polymer ?
#
loop_
_entity_poly.entity_id
_entity_poly.type
_entity_poly.pdbx_seq_one_letter_code
_entity_poly.pdbx_strand_id
1 'polypeptide(L)'
;MHNELVNAWSHLAPANIYSSVLLRAGYTFLQDDGSYNQWMDSLMVQSYLACITTCLLFPGIYPALNAHSEHVALQCLKLDYLGIVLNTTATSVTSTWFSLKEHRNLQLLYTTSSLGFAVTIFFLILRPNADGPTAAF
;
A
#
# COMPACT_ATOMS: atom_id res chain seq x y z
N MET A 1 -8.60 -23.91 16.23
CA MET A 1 -8.32 -22.56 15.66
C MET A 1 -7.24 -22.73 14.62
N HIS A 2 -7.48 -22.29 13.39
CA HIS A 2 -6.50 -22.36 12.29
C HIS A 2 -5.60 -21.12 12.32
N ASN A 3 -4.32 -21.29 12.00
CA ASN A 3 -3.30 -20.22 11.98
C ASN A 3 -3.73 -19.03 11.09
N GLU A 4 -4.53 -19.31 10.07
CA GLU A 4 -5.10 -18.35 9.12
C GLU A 4 -6.06 -17.33 9.74
N LEU A 5 -6.75 -17.67 10.84
CA LEU A 5 -7.70 -16.74 11.47
C LEU A 5 -6.99 -15.62 12.21
N VAL A 6 -5.88 -15.94 12.89
CA VAL A 6 -5.04 -14.94 13.55
C VAL A 6 -4.38 -14.04 12.51
N ASN A 7 -3.93 -14.62 11.38
CA ASN A 7 -3.38 -13.87 10.26
C ASN A 7 -4.41 -12.93 9.60
N ALA A 8 -5.66 -13.39 9.42
CA ALA A 8 -6.73 -12.54 8.90
C ALA A 8 -6.99 -11.32 9.82
N TRP A 9 -7.16 -11.59 11.11
CA TRP A 9 -7.54 -10.54 12.07
C TRP A 9 -6.42 -9.55 12.35
N SER A 10 -5.16 -9.97 12.30
CA SER A 10 -4.01 -9.07 12.46
C SER A 10 -3.92 -8.02 11.35
N HIS A 11 -4.49 -8.30 10.16
CA HIS A 11 -4.56 -7.36 9.04
C HIS A 11 -5.89 -6.62 8.97
N LEU A 12 -7.02 -7.30 9.22
CA LEU A 12 -8.36 -6.68 9.19
C LEU A 12 -8.57 -5.64 10.28
N ALA A 13 -8.07 -5.87 11.50
CA ALA A 13 -8.21 -4.91 12.59
C ALA A 13 -7.56 -3.54 12.25
N PRO A 14 -6.27 -3.46 11.86
CA PRO A 14 -5.67 -2.20 11.44
C PRO A 14 -6.28 -1.67 10.14
N ALA A 15 -6.69 -2.52 9.18
CA ALA A 15 -7.37 -2.07 7.97
C ALA A 15 -8.64 -1.27 8.27
N ASN A 16 -9.45 -1.71 9.24
CA ASN A 16 -10.65 -0.99 9.66
C ASN A 16 -10.31 0.37 10.30
N ILE A 17 -9.25 0.41 11.13
CA ILE A 17 -8.78 1.66 11.75
C ILE A 17 -8.33 2.64 10.65
N TYR A 18 -7.45 2.22 9.75
CA TYR A 18 -6.98 3.08 8.66
C TYR A 18 -8.10 3.50 7.71
N SER A 19 -9.09 2.64 7.44
CA SER A 19 -10.29 2.99 6.67
C SER A 19 -11.08 4.11 7.36
N SER A 20 -11.28 4.02 8.67
CA SER A 20 -12.00 5.07 9.42
C SER A 20 -11.25 6.40 9.40
N VAL A 21 -9.92 6.36 9.51
CA VAL A 21 -9.06 7.55 9.41
C VAL A 21 -9.10 8.14 8.00
N LEU A 22 -9.05 7.30 6.96
CA LEU A 22 -9.16 7.72 5.57
C LEU A 22 -10.50 8.43 5.30
N LEU A 23 -11.62 7.85 5.73
CA LEU A 23 -12.94 8.45 5.57
C LEU A 23 -13.03 9.80 6.31
N ARG A 24 -12.51 9.85 7.54
CA ARG A 24 -12.48 11.10 8.32
C ARG A 24 -11.63 12.17 7.63
N ALA A 25 -10.43 11.80 7.14
CA ALA A 25 -9.52 12.70 6.44
C ALA A 25 -10.13 13.22 5.13
N GLY A 26 -10.78 12.35 4.36
CA GLY A 26 -11.50 12.72 3.14
C GLY A 26 -12.68 13.66 3.43
N TYR A 27 -13.44 13.41 4.50
CA TYR A 27 -14.53 14.30 4.92
C TYR A 27 -14.02 15.69 5.29
N THR A 28 -12.93 15.78 6.08
CA THR A 28 -12.34 17.08 6.44
C THR A 28 -11.78 17.82 5.22
N PHE A 29 -11.21 17.09 4.27
CA PHE A 29 -10.69 17.67 3.03
C PHE A 29 -11.78 18.30 2.17
N LEU A 30 -12.95 17.66 2.07
CA LEU A 30 -14.09 18.20 1.32
C LEU A 30 -14.69 19.48 1.95
N GLN A 31 -14.41 19.74 3.23
CA GLN A 31 -14.89 20.91 3.94
C GLN A 31 -13.88 22.08 3.95
N ASP A 32 -12.66 21.86 3.46
CA ASP A 32 -11.57 22.81 3.57
C ASP A 32 -11.39 23.63 2.28
N ASP A 33 -11.56 24.95 2.37
CA ASP A 33 -11.23 25.91 1.30
C ASP A 33 -9.74 26.29 1.33
N GLY A 34 -8.90 25.35 1.77
CA GLY A 34 -7.48 25.55 2.02
C GLY A 34 -6.69 25.98 0.79
N SER A 35 -5.52 26.56 1.03
CA SER A 35 -4.55 26.91 -0.01
C SER A 35 -4.07 25.69 -0.81
N TYR A 36 -3.57 25.91 -2.03
CA TYR A 36 -3.01 24.86 -2.89
C TYR A 36 -2.01 23.92 -2.18
N ASN A 37 -1.17 24.47 -1.30
CA ASN A 37 -0.18 23.67 -0.56
C ASN A 37 -0.86 22.74 0.46
N GLN A 38 -1.92 23.19 1.15
CA GLN A 38 -2.71 22.35 2.06
C GLN A 38 -3.47 21.26 1.30
N TRP A 39 -3.91 21.57 0.08
CA TRP A 39 -4.50 20.59 -0.83
C TRP A 39 -3.52 19.47 -1.18
N MET A 40 -2.28 19.79 -1.54
CA MET A 40 -1.27 18.78 -1.85
C MET A 40 -0.88 17.94 -0.64
N ASP A 41 -0.72 18.57 0.52
CA ASP A 41 -0.46 17.84 1.77
C ASP A 41 -1.58 16.84 2.10
N SER A 42 -2.83 17.27 1.94
CA SER A 42 -4.01 16.44 2.14
C SER A 42 -4.08 15.26 1.16
N LEU A 43 -3.77 15.49 -0.13
CA LEU A 43 -3.73 14.43 -1.12
C LEU A 43 -2.62 13.41 -0.82
N MET A 44 -1.43 13.85 -0.40
CA MET A 44 -0.34 12.95 -0.03
C MET A 44 -0.77 12.05 1.14
N VAL A 45 -1.35 12.62 2.20
CA VAL A 45 -1.86 11.85 3.34
C VAL A 45 -2.99 10.89 2.94
N GLN A 46 -3.95 11.33 2.12
CA GLN A 46 -5.03 10.47 1.63
C GLN A 46 -4.52 9.32 0.76
N SER A 47 -3.54 9.59 -0.12
CA SER A 47 -2.94 8.55 -0.97
C SER A 47 -2.22 7.49 -0.14
N TYR A 48 -1.45 7.91 0.88
CA TYR A 48 -0.82 7.00 1.84
C TYR A 48 -1.86 6.16 2.59
N LEU A 49 -2.90 6.79 3.14
CA LEU A 49 -3.97 6.11 3.87
C LEU A 49 -4.76 5.12 2.98
N ALA A 50 -4.97 5.44 1.71
CA ALA A 50 -5.61 4.55 0.75
C ALA A 50 -4.71 3.33 0.44
N CYS A 51 -3.41 3.55 0.23
CA CYS A 51 -2.45 2.48 -0.03
C CYS A 51 -2.31 1.52 1.16
N ILE A 52 -2.15 2.03 2.38
CA ILE A 52 -2.02 1.18 3.58
C ILE A 52 -3.31 0.41 3.86
N THR A 53 -4.47 1.04 3.68
CA THR A 53 -5.77 0.37 3.84
C THR A 53 -5.91 -0.78 2.86
N THR A 54 -5.62 -0.51 1.58
CA THR A 54 -5.70 -1.52 0.51
C THR A 54 -4.71 -2.67 0.75
N CYS A 55 -3.48 -2.34 1.15
CA CYS A 55 -2.44 -3.31 1.50
C CYS A 55 -2.85 -4.23 2.65
N LEU A 56 -3.62 -3.75 3.63
CA LEU A 56 -4.06 -4.56 4.77
C LEU A 56 -5.37 -5.32 4.50
N LEU A 57 -6.22 -4.83 3.61
CA LEU A 57 -7.47 -5.52 3.25
C LEU A 57 -7.21 -6.80 2.44
N PHE A 58 -6.26 -6.78 1.49
CA PHE A 58 -5.98 -7.95 0.65
C PHE A 58 -5.54 -9.20 1.44
N PRO A 59 -4.57 -9.12 2.37
CA PRO A 59 -4.19 -10.25 3.24
C PRO A 59 -5.29 -10.64 4.22
N GLY A 60 -6.08 -9.66 4.68
CA GLY A 60 -7.18 -9.91 5.62
C GLY A 60 -8.31 -10.75 5.03
N ILE A 61 -8.57 -10.59 3.73
CA ILE A 61 -9.62 -11.33 3.00
C ILE A 61 -9.06 -12.65 2.42
N TYR A 62 -7.73 -12.78 2.29
CA TYR A 62 -7.07 -13.96 1.71
C TYR A 62 -7.52 -15.29 2.34
N PRO A 63 -7.62 -15.45 3.66
CA PRO A 63 -8.11 -16.70 4.28
C PRO A 63 -9.54 -17.09 3.89
N ALA A 64 -10.39 -16.13 3.51
CA ALA A 64 -11.73 -16.41 3.00
C ALA A 64 -11.73 -16.86 1.52
N LEU A 65 -10.72 -16.44 0.74
CA LEU A 65 -10.60 -16.74 -0.70
C LEU A 65 -9.72 -17.95 -1.00
N ASN A 66 -8.76 -18.27 -0.13
CA ASN A 66 -7.79 -19.35 -0.32
C ASN A 66 -8.46 -20.75 -0.40
N ALA A 67 -9.63 -20.92 0.21
CA ALA A 67 -10.39 -22.17 0.12
C ALA A 67 -11.10 -22.40 -1.22
N HIS A 68 -11.15 -21.40 -2.11
CA HIS A 68 -11.93 -21.48 -3.35
C HIS A 68 -11.22 -22.28 -4.45
N SER A 69 -9.93 -22.02 -4.71
CA SER A 69 -9.12 -22.76 -5.68
C SER A 69 -7.65 -22.32 -5.63
N GLU A 70 -6.72 -23.19 -6.03
CA GLU A 70 -5.27 -22.90 -6.11
C GLU A 70 -4.95 -21.69 -7.01
N HIS A 71 -5.69 -21.54 -8.12
CA HIS A 71 -5.52 -20.40 -9.03
C HIS A 71 -5.87 -19.06 -8.36
N VAL A 72 -6.95 -19.02 -7.58
CA VAL A 72 -7.38 -17.82 -6.84
C VAL A 72 -6.38 -17.50 -5.73
N ALA A 73 -5.86 -18.52 -5.02
CA ALA A 73 -4.85 -18.33 -4.00
C ALA A 73 -3.57 -17.67 -4.56
N LEU A 74 -3.07 -18.15 -5.69
CA LEU A 74 -1.88 -17.56 -6.36
C LEU A 74 -2.12 -16.12 -6.81
N GLN A 75 -3.30 -15.79 -7.34
CA GLN A 75 -3.64 -14.42 -7.74
C GLN A 75 -3.74 -13.49 -6.53
N CYS A 76 -4.35 -13.94 -5.43
CA CYS A 76 -4.44 -13.13 -4.22
C CYS A 76 -3.07 -12.93 -3.56
N LEU A 77 -2.16 -13.90 -3.62
CA LEU A 77 -0.78 -13.75 -3.15
C LEU A 77 -0.02 -12.68 -3.95
N LYS A 78 -0.18 -12.64 -5.28
CA LYS A 78 0.40 -11.57 -6.12
C LYS A 78 -0.15 -10.19 -5.79
N LEU A 79 -1.45 -10.11 -5.51
CA LEU A 79 -2.10 -8.86 -5.09
C LEU A 79 -1.61 -8.39 -3.71
N ASP A 80 -1.29 -9.31 -2.80
CA ASP A 80 -0.67 -9.00 -1.51
C ASP A 80 0.73 -8.38 -1.72
N TYR A 81 1.60 -9.04 -2.50
CA TYR A 81 2.91 -8.47 -2.85
C TYR A 81 2.80 -7.09 -3.52
N LEU A 82 1.82 -6.91 -4.41
CA LEU A 82 1.53 -5.61 -5.02
C LEU A 82 1.14 -4.56 -3.97
N GLY A 83 0.27 -4.93 -3.02
CA GLY A 83 -0.14 -4.07 -1.92
C GLY A 83 1.04 -3.59 -1.09
N ILE A 84 1.97 -4.49 -0.74
CA ILE A 84 3.19 -4.16 0.01
C ILE A 84 4.04 -3.16 -0.78
N VAL A 85 4.31 -3.40 -2.06
CA VAL A 85 5.11 -2.51 -2.90
C VAL A 85 4.47 -1.13 -3.00
N LEU A 86 3.16 -1.05 -3.23
CA LEU A 86 2.43 0.21 -3.30
C LEU A 86 2.49 0.96 -1.96
N ASN A 87 2.29 0.27 -0.83
CA ASN A 87 2.33 0.88 0.49
C ASN A 87 3.73 1.39 0.86
N THR A 88 4.78 0.61 0.62
CA THR A 88 6.17 1.06 0.83
C THR A 88 6.47 2.28 -0.03
N THR A 89 6.07 2.26 -1.30
CA THR A 89 6.29 3.40 -2.22
C THR A 89 5.54 4.65 -1.74
N ALA A 90 4.26 4.52 -1.39
CA ALA A 90 3.46 5.63 -0.87
C ALA A 90 4.05 6.20 0.43
N THR A 91 4.57 5.34 1.31
CA THR A 91 5.26 5.75 2.54
C THR A 91 6.52 6.55 2.22
N SER A 92 7.37 6.04 1.31
CA SER A 92 8.60 6.73 0.91
C SER A 92 8.32 8.07 0.23
N VAL A 93 7.34 8.14 -0.68
CA VAL A 93 6.96 9.37 -1.38
C VAL A 93 6.37 10.39 -0.41
N THR A 94 5.46 9.99 0.46
CA THR A 94 4.81 10.88 1.44
C THR A 94 5.83 11.40 2.46
N SER A 95 6.69 10.52 2.98
CA SER A 95 7.78 10.91 3.90
C SER A 95 8.73 11.91 3.24
N THR A 96 9.18 11.62 2.01
CA THR A 96 10.01 12.52 1.20
C THR A 96 9.32 13.87 0.96
N TRP A 97 8.00 13.85 0.71
CA TRP A 97 7.22 15.07 0.51
C TRP A 97 7.30 16.00 1.71
N PHE A 98 7.08 15.48 2.93
CA PHE A 98 7.09 16.28 4.15
C PHE A 98 8.49 16.61 4.66
N SER A 99 9.46 15.70 4.53
CA SER A 99 10.81 15.89 5.08
C SER A 99 11.70 16.79 4.23
N LEU A 100 11.49 16.86 2.90
CA LEU A 100 12.36 17.58 1.97
C LEU A 100 11.66 18.75 1.25
N LYS A 101 10.62 19.35 1.86
CA LYS A 101 9.87 20.48 1.28
C LYS A 101 10.77 21.64 0.83
N GLU A 102 11.85 21.92 1.57
CA GLU A 102 12.77 23.02 1.27
C GLU A 102 13.85 22.65 0.23
N HIS A 103 13.98 21.36 -0.11
CA HIS A 103 15.05 20.86 -0.97
C HIS A 103 14.49 20.14 -2.21
N ARG A 104 13.95 20.92 -3.15
CA ARG A 104 13.24 20.42 -4.34
C ARG A 104 14.02 19.41 -5.20
N ASN A 105 15.33 19.60 -5.37
CA ASN A 105 16.15 18.68 -6.18
C ASN A 105 16.31 17.31 -5.49
N LEU A 106 16.52 17.31 -4.17
CA LEU A 106 16.62 16.09 -3.37
C LEU A 106 15.26 15.38 -3.32
N GLN A 107 14.18 16.13 -3.09
CA GLN A 107 12.82 15.62 -3.12
C GLN A 107 12.50 14.91 -4.44
N LEU A 108 12.82 15.54 -5.58
CA LEU A 108 12.61 14.94 -6.90
C LEU A 108 13.44 13.66 -7.09
N LEU A 109 14.72 13.66 -6.69
CA LEU A 109 15.60 12.50 -6.81
C LEU A 109 15.08 11.30 -5.98
N TYR A 110 14.70 11.53 -4.73
CA TYR A 110 14.18 10.47 -3.86
C TYR A 110 12.81 9.97 -4.32
N THR A 111 11.89 10.86 -4.69
CA THR A 111 10.58 10.44 -5.21
C THR A 111 10.71 9.64 -6.51
N THR A 112 11.53 10.09 -7.46
CA THR A 112 11.71 9.38 -8.74
C THR A 112 12.43 8.05 -8.58
N SER A 113 13.43 7.96 -7.70
CA SER A 113 14.10 6.70 -7.39
C SER A 113 13.16 5.70 -6.71
N SER A 114 12.34 6.14 -5.74
CA SER A 114 11.32 5.29 -5.12
C SER A 114 10.33 4.73 -6.16
N LEU A 115 9.84 5.57 -7.07
CA LEU A 115 8.96 5.11 -8.15
C LEU A 115 9.68 4.15 -9.11
N GLY A 116 10.94 4.42 -9.46
CA GLY A 116 11.76 3.54 -10.30
C GLY A 116 11.96 2.15 -9.68
N PHE A 117 12.23 2.08 -8.38
CA PHE A 117 12.32 0.82 -7.65
C PHE A 117 10.98 0.10 -7.59
N ALA A 118 9.89 0.83 -7.33
CA ALA A 118 8.54 0.25 -7.31
C ALA A 118 8.18 -0.41 -8.65
N VAL A 119 8.43 0.28 -9.76
CA VAL A 119 8.20 -0.24 -11.12
C VAL A 119 9.07 -1.47 -11.38
N THR A 120 10.33 -1.44 -10.98
CA THR A 120 11.24 -2.59 -11.13
C THR A 120 10.73 -3.81 -10.37
N ILE A 121 10.35 -3.64 -9.10
CA ILE A 121 9.81 -4.72 -8.27
C ILE A 121 8.48 -5.24 -8.82
N PHE A 122 7.60 -4.36 -9.30
CA PHE A 122 6.35 -4.73 -9.95
C PHE A 122 6.58 -5.70 -11.13
N PHE A 123 7.53 -5.38 -12.01
CA PHE A 123 7.88 -6.25 -13.13
C PHE A 123 8.53 -7.56 -12.69
N LEU A 124 9.27 -7.56 -11.58
CA LEU A 124 9.84 -8.79 -11.03
C LEU A 124 8.77 -9.72 -10.47
N ILE A 125 7.80 -9.19 -9.72
CA ILE A 125 6.67 -9.96 -9.14
C ILE A 125 5.77 -10.55 -10.23
N LEU A 126 5.58 -9.83 -11.35
CA LEU A 126 4.77 -10.34 -12.47
C LEU A 126 5.41 -11.53 -13.20
N ARG A 127 6.72 -11.80 -13.00
CA ARG A 127 7.36 -12.93 -13.67
C ARG A 127 6.76 -14.25 -13.19
N PRO A 128 6.43 -15.18 -14.10
CA PRO A 128 5.77 -16.44 -13.74
C PRO A 128 6.60 -17.35 -12.83
N ASN A 129 7.91 -17.12 -12.71
CA ASN A 129 8.82 -17.88 -11.84
C ASN A 129 9.09 -17.19 -10.48
N ALA A 130 8.45 -16.05 -10.19
CA ALA A 130 8.64 -15.36 -8.92
C ALA A 130 7.96 -16.08 -7.74
N ASP A 131 6.87 -16.82 -8.02
CA ASP A 131 6.05 -17.47 -6.99
C ASP A 131 6.23 -18.99 -7.06
N GLY A 132 7.16 -19.50 -6.26
CA GLY A 132 7.37 -20.93 -6.07
C GLY A 132 8.42 -21.20 -4.98
N PRO A 133 8.47 -22.42 -4.40
CA PRO A 133 9.51 -22.81 -3.43
C PRO A 133 10.95 -22.66 -3.96
N THR A 134 11.11 -22.43 -5.26
CA THR A 134 12.37 -22.13 -5.95
C THR A 134 12.83 -20.67 -5.84
N ALA A 135 11.99 -19.73 -5.37
CA ALA A 135 12.40 -18.35 -5.11
C ALA A 135 13.18 -18.18 -3.79
N ALA A 136 13.26 -19.25 -2.99
CA ALA A 136 13.97 -19.29 -1.70
C ALA A 136 15.40 -19.87 -1.78
N PHE A 137 15.97 -20.03 -2.98
CA PHE A 137 17.34 -20.54 -3.18
C PHE A 137 18.17 -19.64 -4.08
#